data_AF-A0A5S3VRQ8-F1
#
_entry.id   AF-A0A5S3VRQ8-F1
#
_cell.length_a   1.000
_cell.length_b   1.000
_cell.length_c   1.000
_cell.angle_alpha   90.00
_cell.angle_beta   90.00
_cell.angle_gamma   90.00
#
_symmetry.space_group_name_H-M   'P 1'
#
loop_
_entity.id
_entity.type
_entity.pdbx_description
1 polymer ?
#
loop_
_entity_poly.entity_id
_entity_poly.type
_entity_poly.pdbx_seq_one_letter_code
_entity_poly.pdbx_strand_id
1 'polypeptide(L)' 'PTGVRVDKGLEIIAKTKAKPILATMLRTISKDIQNGNTLSQALRKHETVFDNLYCNLGELGESTGDLSAVFKGLA' A
#
# COMPACT_ATOMS: atom_id res chain seq x y z
N PRO A 1 8.77 -6.07 -15.24
CA PRO A 1 7.82 -7.09 -14.79
C PRO A 1 8.13 -7.58 -13.36
N THR A 2 8.12 -6.69 -12.37
CA THR A 2 7.96 -7.13 -10.98
C THR A 2 6.46 -7.21 -10.72
N GLY A 3 5.83 -8.24 -11.30
CA GLY A 3 4.39 -8.50 -11.28
C GLY A 3 3.91 -9.06 -9.95
N VAL A 4 4.43 -8.56 -8.83
CA VAL A 4 3.94 -8.94 -7.50
C VAL A 4 2.72 -8.10 -7.21
N ARG A 5 1.59 -8.75 -6.90
CA ARG A 5 0.39 -8.05 -6.46
C ARG A 5 0.67 -7.25 -5.20
N VAL A 6 0.05 -6.07 -5.06
CA VAL A 6 0.29 -5.15 -3.94
C VAL A 6 0.04 -5.81 -2.59
N ASP A 7 -1.05 -6.58 -2.44
CA ASP A 7 -1.36 -7.34 -1.23
C ASP A 7 -0.21 -8.28 -0.83
N LYS A 8 0.37 -8.98 -1.81
CA LYS A 8 1.49 -9.91 -1.58
C LYS A 8 2.77 -9.16 -1.21
N GLY A 9 3.04 -8.03 -1.85
CA GLY A 9 4.17 -7.17 -1.47
C GLY A 9 4.09 -6.72 -0.01
N LEU A 10 2.91 -6.28 0.43
CA LEU A 10 2.66 -5.87 1.81
C LEU A 10 2.84 -7.03 2.80
N GLU A 11 2.34 -8.24 2.48
CA GLU A 11 2.58 -9.43 3.31
C GLU A 11 4.06 -9.78 3.43
N ILE A 12 4.84 -9.65 2.34
CA ILE A 12 6.29 -9.90 2.35
C ILE A 12 6.96 -8.89 3.28
N ILE A 13 6.66 -7.60 3.14
CA ILE A 13 7.23 -6.54 3.98
C ILE A 13 6.84 -6.77 5.45
N ALA A 14 5.59 -7.16 5.73
CA ALA A 14 5.11 -7.44 7.08
C ALA A 14 5.74 -8.70 7.74
N LYS A 15 6.42 -9.55 6.96
CA LYS A 15 7.19 -10.70 7.46
C LYS A 15 8.67 -10.38 7.68
N THR A 16 9.15 -9.21 7.24
CA THR A 16 10.52 -8.75 7.51
C THR A 16 10.69 -8.35 8.98
N LYS A 17 11.90 -7.92 9.40
CA LYS A 17 12.21 -7.41 10.76
C LYS A 17 11.57 -6.03 11.04
N ALA A 18 10.31 -5.86 10.69
CA ALA A 18 9.53 -4.66 11.00
C ALA A 18 9.13 -4.63 12.49
N LYS A 19 8.90 -3.43 13.03
CA LYS A 19 8.28 -3.26 14.36
C LYS A 19 6.90 -3.96 14.35
N PRO A 20 6.47 -4.59 15.47
CA PRO A 20 5.18 -5.30 15.52
C PRO A 20 3.99 -4.45 15.08
N ILE A 21 3.97 -3.17 15.48
CA ILE A 21 2.92 -2.20 15.11
C ILE A 21 2.84 -2.00 13.58
N LEU A 22 3.98 -1.92 12.91
CA LEU A 22 4.06 -1.76 11.45
C LEU A 22 3.62 -3.05 10.75
N ALA A 23 4.06 -4.20 11.24
CA ALA A 23 3.64 -5.49 10.68
C ALA A 23 2.11 -5.69 10.77
N THR A 24 1.49 -5.28 11.88
CA THR A 24 0.02 -5.33 12.03
C THR A 24 -0.67 -4.41 11.03
N MET A 25 -0.22 -3.15 10.91
CA MET A 25 -0.78 -2.19 9.96
C MET A 25 -0.69 -2.70 8.51
N LEU A 26 0.48 -3.17 8.09
CA LEU A 26 0.69 -3.70 6.73
C LEU A 26 -0.20 -4.91 6.43
N ARG A 27 -0.44 -5.79 7.41
CA ARG A 27 -1.37 -6.92 7.27
C ARG A 27 -2.83 -6.45 7.17
N THR A 28 -3.21 -5.42 7.92
CA THR A 28 -4.55 -4.81 7.82
C THR A 28 -4.78 -4.25 6.42
N ILE A 29 -3.83 -3.45 5.90
CA ILE A 29 -3.89 -2.90 4.54
C ILE A 29 -3.96 -4.02 3.50
N SER A 30 -3.11 -5.04 3.63
CA SER A 30 -3.13 -6.21 2.73
C SER A 30 -4.50 -6.89 2.72
N LYS A 31 -5.11 -7.09 3.90
CA LYS A 31 -6.42 -7.73 4.03
C LYS A 31 -7.52 -6.89 3.40
N ASP A 32 -7.46 -5.57 3.54
CA ASP A 32 -8.41 -4.66 2.91
C ASP A 32 -8.37 -4.74 1.39
N ILE A 33 -7.16 -4.83 0.81
CA ILE A 33 -6.98 -5.00 -0.64
C ILE A 33 -7.49 -6.38 -1.09
N GLN A 34 -7.22 -7.43 -0.32
CA GLN A 34 -7.76 -8.78 -0.59
C GLN A 34 -9.30 -8.81 -0.56
N ASN A 35 -9.92 -7.94 0.24
CA ASN A 35 -11.37 -7.79 0.31
C ASN A 35 -11.96 -6.90 -0.81
N GLY A 36 -11.13 -6.44 -1.75
CA GLY A 36 -11.57 -5.67 -2.92
C GLY A 36 -11.49 -4.15 -2.76
N ASN A 37 -10.95 -3.63 -1.65
CA ASN A 37 -10.65 -2.21 -1.57
C ASN A 37 -9.44 -1.86 -2.45
N THR A 38 -9.42 -0.64 -2.95
CA THR A 38 -8.24 -0.07 -3.60
C THR A 38 -7.14 0.16 -2.55
N LEU A 39 -5.88 0.21 -2.97
CA LEU A 39 -4.75 0.64 -2.15
C LEU A 39 -5.02 2.02 -1.55
N SER A 40 -5.46 2.99 -2.36
CA SER A 40 -5.80 4.33 -1.89
C SER A 40 -6.85 4.32 -0.77
N GLN A 41 -7.92 3.53 -0.90
CA GLN A 41 -8.94 3.34 0.14
C GLN A 41 -8.36 2.70 1.40
N ALA A 42 -7.49 1.70 1.26
CA ALA A 42 -6.84 1.05 2.39
C ALA A 42 -5.89 2.00 3.14
N LEU A 43 -5.10 2.81 2.41
CA LEU A 43 -4.20 3.81 3.00
C LEU A 43 -4.96 4.91 3.76
N ARG A 44 -6.10 5.37 3.24
CA ARG A 44 -6.93 6.41 3.89
C ARG A 44 -7.43 6.00 5.28
N LYS A 45 -7.54 4.71 5.58
CA LYS A 45 -7.90 4.22 6.93
C LYS A 45 -6.75 4.36 7.96
N HIS A 46 -5.56 4.76 7.50
CA HIS A 46 -4.35 4.92 8.28
C HIS A 46 -3.76 6.33 8.10
N GLU A 47 -4.61 7.35 8.16
CA GLU A 47 -4.29 8.77 7.90
C GLU A 47 -3.17 9.37 8.76
N THR A 48 -2.93 8.80 9.96
CA THR A 48 -1.83 9.21 10.84
C THR A 48 -0.45 8.81 10.31
N VAL A 49 -0.40 7.91 9.32
CA VAL A 49 0.82 7.38 8.69
C VAL A 49 0.88 7.76 7.23
N PHE A 50 -0.25 7.72 6.52
CA PHE A 50 -0.36 8.07 5.11
C PHE A 50 -1.22 9.32 4.96
N ASP A 51 -0.57 10.44 4.70
CA ASP A 51 -1.28 11.69 4.46
C ASP A 51 -2.07 11.66 3.12
N ASN A 52 -2.75 12.78 2.84
CA ASN A 52 -3.52 12.93 1.61
C ASN A 52 -2.68 12.82 0.34
N LEU A 53 -1.40 13.20 0.37
CA LEU A 53 -0.53 13.08 -0.80
C LEU A 53 -0.33 11.60 -1.16
N TYR A 54 0.03 10.75 -0.18
CA TYR A 54 0.18 9.30 -0.41
C TYR A 54 -1.11 8.65 -0.91
N CYS A 55 -2.26 9.04 -0.35
CA CYS A 55 -3.55 8.50 -0.77
C CYS A 55 -3.90 8.88 -2.22
N ASN A 56 -3.67 10.15 -2.59
CA ASN A 56 -3.94 10.64 -3.94
C ASN A 56 -2.98 10.05 -4.98
N LEU A 57 -1.72 9.83 -4.61
CA LEU A 57 -0.74 9.13 -5.45
C LEU A 57 -1.12 7.65 -5.66
N GLY A 58 -1.60 6.99 -4.61
CA GLY A 58 -2.17 5.65 -4.74
C GLY A 58 -3.31 5.62 -5.77
N GLU A 59 -4.25 6.54 -5.66
CA GLU A 59 -5.41 6.65 -6.57
C GLU A 59 -4.97 6.91 -8.02
N LEU A 60 -4.00 7.79 -8.24
CA LEU A 60 -3.41 8.03 -9.55
C LEU A 60 -2.73 6.78 -10.12
N GLY A 61 -1.94 6.09 -9.31
CA GLY A 61 -1.25 4.86 -9.72
C GLY A 61 -2.22 3.73 -10.06
N GLU A 62 -3.33 3.63 -9.34
CA GLU A 62 -4.39 2.66 -9.61
C GLU A 62 -5.15 2.98 -10.89
N SER A 63 -5.51 4.26 -11.09
CA SER A 63 -6.22 4.71 -12.30
C SER A 63 -5.38 4.56 -13.57
N THR A 64 -4.07 4.76 -13.48
CA THR A 64 -3.12 4.61 -14.59
C THR A 64 -2.62 3.18 -14.78
N GLY A 65 -2.81 2.32 -13.77
CA GLY A 65 -2.25 0.97 -13.73
C GLY A 65 -0.74 0.92 -13.45
N ASP A 66 -0.11 2.05 -13.11
CA ASP A 66 1.33 2.15 -12.86
C ASP A 66 1.65 2.79 -11.50
N LEU A 67 1.41 2.02 -10.44
CA LEU A 67 1.82 2.36 -9.08
C LEU A 67 3.33 2.55 -8.96
N SER A 68 4.12 1.79 -9.72
CA SER A 68 5.58 1.84 -9.61
C SER A 68 6.13 3.18 -10.09
N ALA A 69 5.59 3.73 -11.19
CA ALA A 69 6.00 5.04 -11.68
C ALA A 69 5.65 6.14 -10.69
N VAL A 70 4.45 6.09 -10.10
CA VAL A 70 3.98 7.12 -9.19
C VAL A 70 4.79 7.15 -7.89
N PHE A 71 5.10 5.99 -7.29
CA PHE A 71 5.86 5.93 -6.04
C PHE A 71 7.38 6.08 -6.22
N LYS A 72 7.90 5.98 -7.45
CA LYS A 72 9.35 6.11 -7.71
C LYS A 72 9.92 7.48 -7.34
N GLY A 73 9.10 8.54 -7.38
CA GLY A 73 9.51 9.89 -6.98
C GLY A 73 9.65 10.12 -5.48
N LEU A 74 9.30 9.13 -4.64
CA LEU A 74 9.29 9.22 -3.18
C LEU A 74 10.41 8.39 -2.50
N ALA A 75 11.19 7.64 -3.28
CA ALA A 75 12.22 6.71 -2.81
C ALA A 75 13.62 7.33 -2.81
#